data_AF-A0A928LDP0-F1
#
_entry.id   AF-A0A928LDP0-F1
#
_cell.length_a   1.000
_cell.length_b   1.000
_cell.length_c   1.000
_cell.angle_alpha   90.00
_cell.angle_beta   90.00
_cell.angle_gamma   90.00
#
_symmetry.space_group_name_H-M   'P 1'
#
loop_
_entity.id
_entity.type
_entity.pdbx_description
1 polymer ?
#
loop_
_entity_poly.entity_id
_entity_poly.type
_entity_poly.pdbx_seq_one_letter_code
_entity_poly.pdbx_strand_id
1 'polypeptide(L)'
;MAVTLMLDVELILHAAGITSNYKGYWLLDSAVEMVLADPGIMDNIVDSLYSALGKKFGISPVSVERNIHTAITRAWQVAPHRVNRALGRSDVWRPTASEFVDLAVKQINSK
;
A
#
# COMPACT_ATOMS: atom_id res chain seq x y z
N MET A 1 19.50 -1.72 7.43
CA MET A 1 18.49 -2.59 6.79
C MET A 1 17.08 -2.16 7.13
N ALA A 2 16.59 -2.24 8.37
CA ALA A 2 15.20 -1.86 8.71
C ALA A 2 14.86 -0.38 8.43
N VAL A 3 15.75 0.57 8.80
CA VAL A 3 15.54 2.00 8.55
C VAL A 3 15.47 2.32 7.05
N THR A 4 16.23 1.61 6.22
CA THR A 4 16.24 1.78 4.77
C THR A 4 14.90 1.37 4.16
N LEU A 5 14.36 0.21 4.58
CA LEU A 5 13.08 -0.30 4.10
C LEU A 5 11.92 0.65 4.45
N MET A 6 11.89 1.18 5.67
CA MET A 6 10.85 2.11 6.12
C MET A 6 10.85 3.40 5.27
N LEU A 7 12.04 3.92 4.94
CA LEU A 7 12.19 5.07 4.06
C LEU A 7 11.75 4.75 2.62
N ASP A 8 11.99 3.54 2.12
CA ASP A 8 11.57 3.14 0.78
C ASP A 8 10.04 3.09 0.63
N VAL A 9 9.33 2.57 1.65
CA VAL A 9 7.85 2.56 1.66
C VAL A 9 7.29 3.98 1.66
N GLU A 10 7.79 4.85 2.56
CA GLU A 10 7.37 6.25 2.64
C GLU A 10 7.59 6.98 1.31
N LEU A 11 8.74 6.77 0.66
CA LEU A 11 9.05 7.38 -0.64
C LEU A 11 8.06 6.95 -1.74
N ILE A 12 7.68 5.68 -1.79
CA ILE A 12 6.69 5.18 -2.77
C ILE A 12 5.32 5.81 -2.52
N LEU A 13 4.85 5.83 -1.27
CA LEU A 13 3.55 6.41 -0.91
C LEU A 13 3.51 7.91 -1.23
N HIS A 14 4.56 8.65 -0.85
CA HIS A 14 4.69 10.07 -1.17
C HIS A 14 4.75 10.28 -2.70
N ALA A 15 5.53 9.50 -3.44
CA ALA A 15 5.62 9.61 -4.90
C ALA A 15 4.24 9.41 -5.54
N ALA A 16 3.47 8.43 -5.07
CA ALA A 16 2.09 8.16 -5.48
C ALA A 16 1.10 9.27 -5.09
N GLY A 17 1.47 10.19 -4.20
CA GLY A 17 0.60 11.26 -3.70
C GLY A 17 -0.28 10.84 -2.51
N ILE A 18 0.04 9.72 -1.87
CA ILE A 18 -0.60 9.26 -0.65
C ILE A 18 0.26 9.73 0.53
N THR A 19 -0.22 10.75 1.25
CA THR A 19 0.47 11.34 2.41
C THR A 19 -0.18 10.95 3.73
N SER A 20 0.51 11.17 4.85
CA SER A 20 0.08 10.81 6.21
C SER A 20 -1.25 11.43 6.68
N ASN A 21 -1.78 12.42 5.95
CA ASN A 21 -3.11 13.00 6.18
C ASN A 21 -4.25 12.02 5.84
N TYR A 22 -4.00 10.96 5.07
CA TYR A 22 -4.99 9.94 4.78
C TYR A 22 -4.91 8.79 5.79
N LYS A 23 -6.05 8.36 6.35
CA LYS A 23 -6.10 7.16 7.21
C LYS A 23 -5.55 5.90 6.51
N GLY A 24 -5.73 5.81 5.20
CA GLY A 24 -5.19 4.73 4.37
C GLY A 24 -3.67 4.72 4.23
N TYR A 25 -2.98 5.83 4.53
CA TYR A 25 -1.51 5.91 4.48
C TYR A 25 -0.88 4.91 5.45
N TRP A 26 -1.22 4.99 6.73
CA TRP A 26 -0.63 4.13 7.76
C TRP A 26 -0.97 2.66 7.57
N LEU A 27 -2.14 2.38 6.98
CA LEU A 27 -2.56 1.04 6.62
C LEU A 27 -1.76 0.49 5.42
N LEU A 28 -1.54 1.30 4.39
CA LEU A 28 -0.72 0.92 3.23
C LEU A 28 0.75 0.74 3.61
N ASP A 29 1.29 1.64 4.43
CA ASP A 29 2.65 1.56 4.96
C ASP A 29 2.88 0.24 5.70
N SER A 30 2.02 -0.05 6.69
CA SER A 30 2.06 -1.32 7.42
C SER A 30 1.76 -2.54 6.55
N ALA A 31 0.91 -2.40 5.52
CA ALA A 31 0.61 -3.50 4.60
C ALA A 31 1.85 -3.90 3.80
N VAL A 32 2.56 -2.92 3.23
CA VAL A 32 3.79 -3.17 2.47
C VAL A 32 4.87 -3.77 3.37
N GLU A 33 5.05 -3.26 4.58
CA GLU A 33 5.98 -3.85 5.55
C GLU A 33 5.64 -5.31 5.89
N MET A 34 4.36 -5.61 6.13
CA MET A 34 3.92 -6.97 6.45
C MET A 34 4.19 -7.93 5.29
N VAL A 35 3.95 -7.52 4.05
CA VAL A 35 4.19 -8.35 2.86
C VAL A 35 5.69 -8.50 2.56
N LEU A 36 6.52 -7.48 2.84
CA LEU A 36 7.97 -7.61 2.77
C LEU A 36 8.51 -8.63 3.78
N ALA A 37 7.93 -8.66 4.99
CA ALA A 37 8.33 -9.60 6.04
C ALA A 37 7.82 -11.03 5.79
N ASP A 38 6.59 -11.17 5.30
CA ASP A 38 5.95 -12.43 4.97
C ASP A 38 5.10 -12.30 3.71
N PRO A 39 5.66 -12.62 2.51
CA PRO A 39 4.92 -12.53 1.26
C PRO A 39 3.66 -13.41 1.23
N GLY A 40 3.60 -14.49 2.02
CA GLY A 40 2.45 -15.41 2.07
C GLY A 40 1.19 -14.77 2.65
N ILE A 41 1.30 -13.64 3.35
CA ILE A 41 0.14 -12.92 3.89
C ILE A 41 -0.82 -12.40 2.81
N MET A 42 -0.36 -12.34 1.54
CA MET A 42 -1.18 -11.93 0.40
C MET A 42 -2.11 -13.03 -0.15
N ASP A 43 -1.88 -14.31 0.18
CA ASP A 43 -2.66 -15.43 -0.36
C ASP A 43 -4.15 -15.34 0.00
N ASN A 44 -4.46 -14.77 1.17
CA ASN A 44 -5.82 -14.40 1.56
C ASN A 44 -5.84 -13.01 2.19
N ILE A 45 -5.93 -11.98 1.35
CA ILE A 45 -5.81 -10.60 1.79
C ILE A 45 -6.82 -10.21 2.88
N VAL A 46 -8.04 -10.79 2.88
CA VAL A 46 -9.08 -10.44 3.85
C VAL A 46 -8.83 -11.11 5.20
N ASP A 47 -8.67 -12.44 5.20
CA ASP A 47 -8.53 -13.21 6.45
C ASP A 47 -7.12 -13.12 7.05
N SER A 48 -6.13 -12.76 6.24
CA SER A 48 -4.74 -12.58 6.67
C SER A 48 -4.40 -11.11 6.83
N LEU A 49 -4.13 -10.39 5.74
CA LEU A 49 -3.59 -9.02 5.80
C LEU A 49 -4.54 -8.01 6.46
N TYR A 50 -5.79 -7.94 6.02
CA TYR A 50 -6.77 -6.98 6.57
C TYR A 50 -7.16 -7.32 8.01
N SER A 51 -7.19 -8.60 8.37
CA SER A 51 -7.41 -9.03 9.75
C SER A 51 -6.22 -8.66 10.65
N ALA A 52 -4.98 -8.82 10.18
CA ALA A 52 -3.78 -8.41 10.91
C ALA A 52 -3.71 -6.89 11.10
N LEU A 53 -3.97 -6.11 10.04
CA LEU A 53 -4.05 -4.65 10.10
C LEU A 53 -5.21 -4.19 10.99
N GLY A 54 -6.37 -4.85 10.91
CA GLY A 54 -7.52 -4.54 11.74
C GLY A 54 -7.20 -4.70 13.23
N LYS A 55 -6.51 -5.79 13.60
CA LYS A 55 -5.99 -5.99 14.96
C LYS A 55 -4.96 -4.93 15.35
N LYS A 56 -4.00 -4.61 14.47
CA LYS A 56 -2.93 -3.62 14.73
C LYS A 56 -3.48 -2.21 14.98
N PHE A 57 -4.51 -1.81 14.23
CA PHE A 57 -5.06 -0.45 14.27
C PHE A 57 -6.40 -0.32 15.02
N GLY A 58 -6.92 -1.41 15.58
CA GLY A 58 -8.17 -1.42 16.35
C GLY A 58 -9.42 -1.11 15.50
N ILE A 59 -9.44 -1.54 14.23
CA ILE A 59 -10.54 -1.32 13.28
C ILE A 59 -10.97 -2.62 12.60
N SER A 60 -12.17 -2.66 12.01
CA SER A 60 -12.63 -3.86 11.30
C SER A 60 -11.85 -4.08 9.99
N PRO A 61 -11.69 -5.35 9.52
CA PRO A 61 -11.08 -5.64 8.22
C PRO A 61 -11.74 -4.88 7.05
N VAL A 62 -13.07 -4.72 7.10
CA VAL A 62 -13.83 -3.90 6.13
C VAL A 62 -13.42 -2.42 6.16
N SER A 63 -13.12 -1.88 7.35
CA SER A 63 -12.62 -0.52 7.48
C SER A 63 -11.19 -0.38 6.95
N VAL A 64 -10.36 -1.42 7.11
CA VAL A 64 -9.02 -1.47 6.52
C VAL A 64 -9.12 -1.36 5.01
N GLU A 65 -9.86 -2.27 4.38
CA GLU A 65 -10.08 -2.30 2.93
C GLU A 65 -10.59 -0.93 2.43
N ARG A 66 -11.65 -0.40 3.05
CA ARG A 66 -12.26 0.87 2.65
C ARG A 66 -11.28 2.04 2.73
N ASN A 67 -10.48 2.13 3.79
CA ASN A 67 -9.53 3.22 3.97
C ASN A 67 -8.39 3.14 2.95
N ILE A 68 -7.86 1.93 2.69
CA ILE A 68 -6.84 1.70 1.66
C ILE A 68 -7.40 2.07 0.27
N HIS A 69 -8.56 1.51 -0.09
CA HIS A 69 -9.21 1.80 -1.37
C HIS A 69 -9.48 3.30 -1.57
N THR A 70 -9.92 3.99 -0.51
CA THR A 70 -10.18 5.44 -0.57
C THR A 70 -8.90 6.23 -0.79
N ALA A 71 -7.79 5.87 -0.13
CA ALA A 71 -6.50 6.54 -0.32
C ALA A 71 -5.99 6.38 -1.76
N ILE A 72 -5.99 5.15 -2.27
CA ILE A 72 -5.57 4.85 -3.65
C ILE A 72 -6.47 5.58 -4.66
N THR A 73 -7.80 5.54 -4.46
CA THR A 73 -8.75 6.22 -5.35
C THR A 73 -8.54 7.72 -5.41
N ARG A 74 -8.31 8.37 -4.26
CA ARG A 74 -8.07 9.82 -4.22
C ARG A 74 -6.75 10.18 -4.89
N ALA A 75 -5.68 9.45 -4.61
CA ALA A 75 -4.40 9.66 -5.27
C ALA A 75 -4.51 9.49 -6.79
N TRP A 76 -5.24 8.45 -7.22
CA TRP A 76 -5.52 8.20 -8.63
C TRP A 76 -6.30 9.34 -9.29
N GLN A 77 -7.35 9.85 -8.66
CA GLN A 77 -8.16 10.95 -9.22
C GLN A 77 -7.36 12.24 -9.41
N VAL A 78 -6.37 12.50 -8.56
CA VAL A 78 -5.53 13.70 -8.64
C VAL A 78 -4.41 13.56 -9.67
N ALA A 79 -3.69 12.44 -9.65
CA ALA A 79 -2.52 12.24 -10.50
C ALA A 79 -2.27 10.75 -10.81
N PRO A 80 -2.99 10.14 -11.77
CA PRO A 80 -2.81 8.74 -12.15
C PRO A 80 -1.35 8.41 -12.50
N HIS A 81 -0.72 9.31 -13.25
CA HIS A 81 0.66 9.19 -13.70
C HIS A 81 1.68 9.14 -12.54
N ARG A 82 1.37 9.76 -11.39
CA ARG A 82 2.22 9.68 -10.20
C ARG A 82 2.11 8.32 -9.53
N VAL A 83 0.89 7.80 -9.39
CA VAL A 83 0.64 6.46 -8.86
C VAL A 83 1.38 5.41 -9.70
N ASN A 84 1.25 5.47 -11.03
CA ASN A 84 1.90 4.50 -11.91
C ASN A 84 3.43 4.57 -11.84
N ARG A 85 4.01 5.78 -11.91
CA ARG A 85 5.48 5.93 -11.78
C ARG A 85 6.00 5.44 -10.44
N ALA A 86 5.26 5.70 -9.35
CA ALA A 86 5.65 5.23 -8.02
C ALA A 86 5.65 3.69 -7.92
N LEU A 87 4.80 3.03 -8.71
CA LEU A 87 4.68 1.57 -8.77
C LEU A 87 5.48 0.93 -9.93
N GLY A 88 6.34 1.70 -10.60
CA GLY A 88 7.16 1.19 -11.72
C GLY A 88 6.37 0.81 -12.98
N ARG A 89 5.16 1.37 -13.16
CA ARG A 89 4.23 1.04 -14.25
C ARG A 89 4.12 2.14 -15.29
N SER A 90 3.81 1.75 -16.53
CA SER A 90 3.59 2.64 -17.68
C SER A 90 2.15 2.67 -18.19
N ASP A 91 1.30 1.73 -17.77
CA ASP A 91 -0.11 1.65 -18.18
C ASP A 91 -1.01 2.57 -17.32
N VAL A 92 -2.20 2.92 -17.83
CA VAL A 92 -3.14 3.84 -17.16
C VAL A 92 -4.31 3.07 -16.55
N TRP A 93 -4.01 2.14 -15.64
CA TRP A 93 -5.03 1.44 -14.85
C TRP A 93 -4.88 1.73 -13.36
N ARG A 94 -6.02 1.97 -12.68
CA ARG A 94 -6.01 2.23 -11.24
C ARG A 94 -5.74 0.92 -10.51
N PRO A 95 -4.67 0.80 -9.71
CA PRO A 95 -4.40 -0.41 -8.96
C PRO A 95 -5.50 -0.65 -7.92
N THR A 96 -5.86 -1.90 -7.73
CA THR A 96 -6.58 -2.38 -6.55
C THR A 96 -5.68 -2.29 -5.31
N ALA A 97 -6.26 -2.50 -4.13
CA ALA A 97 -5.48 -2.53 -2.88
C ALA A 97 -4.37 -3.60 -2.93
N SER A 98 -4.71 -4.82 -3.37
CA SER A 98 -3.74 -5.91 -3.48
C SER A 98 -2.64 -5.62 -4.50
N GLU A 99 -3.01 -5.11 -5.69
CA GLU A 99 -2.04 -4.74 -6.73
C GLU A 99 -1.11 -3.62 -6.25
N PHE A 100 -1.64 -2.61 -5.57
CA PHE A 100 -0.83 -1.52 -5.05
C PHE A 100 0.26 -2.05 -4.11
N VAL A 101 -0.12 -2.91 -3.16
CA VAL A 101 0.82 -3.50 -2.20
C VAL A 101 1.85 -4.39 -2.90
N ASP A 102 1.42 -5.29 -3.78
CA ASP A 102 2.33 -6.17 -4.55
C ASP A 102 3.33 -5.38 -5.41
N LEU A 103 2.86 -4.36 -6.12
CA LEU A 103 3.71 -3.52 -6.97
C LEU A 103 4.67 -2.66 -6.16
N ALA A 104 4.24 -2.13 -5.01
CA ALA A 104 5.12 -1.41 -4.11
C ALA A 104 6.24 -2.33 -3.59
N VAL A 105 5.91 -3.55 -3.18
CA VAL A 105 6.89 -4.56 -2.75
C VAL A 105 7.87 -4.90 -3.87
N LYS A 106 7.37 -5.13 -5.10
CA LYS A 106 8.23 -5.35 -6.28
C LYS A 106 9.15 -4.18 -6.55
N GLN A 107 8.65 -2.94 -6.41
CA GLN A 107 9.45 -1.74 -6.61
C GLN A 107 10.54 -1.57 -5.55
N ILE A 108 10.29 -2.00 -4.30
CA ILE A 108 11.30 -2.01 -3.22
C ILE A 108 12.35 -3.08 -3.49
N ASN A 109 11.94 -4.30 -3.82
CA ASN A 109 12.83 -5.44 -4.03
C ASN A 109 13.63 -5.37 -5.35
N SER A 110 13.30 -4.47 -6.26
CA SER A 110 14.01 -4.28 -7.54
C SER A 110 15.12 -3.24 -7.49
N LYS A 111 15.30 -2.56 -6.36
CA LYS A 111 16.45 -1.68 -6.09
C LYS A 111 17.63 -2.49 -5.56
#